data_AF-A0A7U6GJV1-F1
#
_entry.id   AF-A0A7U6GJV1-F1
#
_cell.length_a   1.000
_cell.length_b   1.000
_cell.length_c   1.000
_cell.angle_alpha   90.00
_cell.angle_beta   90.00
_cell.angle_gamma   90.00
#
_symmetry.space_group_name_H-M   'P 1'
#
loop_
_entity.id
_entity.type
_entity.pdbx_description
1 polymer ?
#
loop_
_entity_poly.entity_id
_entity_poly.type
_entity_poly.pdbx_seq_one_letter_code
_entity_poly.pdbx_strand_id
1 'polypeptide(L)'
;MLIGLLLATLLVLAVLALGGYRRRVRGGTYALKKLAENIAKGRLQPRDACCDIRRITQPLQVFVASHPQHQDDWQRFREQLLEGCFSPDPPALEEVQHLVAQAMEWLKAMERY
;
A
#
# COMPACT_ATOMS: atom_id res chain seq x y z
N MET A 1 -28.53 -6.98 29.41
CA MET A 1 -28.93 -6.80 28.00
C MET A 1 -28.04 -5.83 27.23
N LEU A 2 -27.70 -4.65 27.76
CA LEU A 2 -26.85 -3.65 27.07
C LEU A 2 -25.44 -4.15 26.65
N ILE A 3 -24.77 -4.95 27.49
CA ILE A 3 -23.42 -5.47 27.20
C ILE A 3 -23.42 -6.43 26.00
N GLY A 4 -24.45 -7.27 25.87
CA GLY A 4 -24.59 -8.20 24.75
C GLY A 4 -24.82 -7.49 23.41
N LEU A 5 -25.56 -6.38 23.42
CA LEU A 5 -25.81 -5.56 22.24
C LEU A 5 -24.55 -4.82 21.78
N LEU A 6 -23.75 -4.32 22.72
CA LEU A 6 -22.45 -3.69 22.47
C LEU A 6 -21.46 -4.67 21.84
N LEU A 7 -21.33 -5.88 22.39
CA LEU A 7 -20.47 -6.93 21.84
C LEU A 7 -20.88 -7.33 20.41
N ALA A 8 -22.18 -7.53 20.16
CA ALA A 8 -22.68 -7.86 18.84
C ALA A 8 -22.37 -6.75 17.81
N THR A 9 -22.52 -5.48 18.20
CA THR A 9 -22.23 -4.33 17.34
C THR A 9 -20.74 -4.25 17.00
N LEU A 10 -19.87 -4.42 18.00
CA LEU A 10 -18.41 -4.45 17.78
C LEU A 10 -18.00 -5.59 16.85
N LEU A 11 -18.63 -6.76 16.99
CA LEU A 11 -18.33 -7.93 16.17
C LEU A 11 -18.74 -7.72 14.70
N VAL A 12 -19.91 -7.13 14.46
CA VAL A 12 -20.36 -6.75 13.10
C VAL A 12 -19.42 -5.72 12.49
N LEU A 13 -19.01 -4.70 13.26
CA LEU A 13 -18.04 -3.70 12.78
C LEU A 13 -16.68 -4.31 12.45
N ALA A 14 -16.18 -5.24 13.28
CA ALA A 14 -14.93 -5.94 13.02
C ALA A 14 -14.98 -6.76 11.73
N VAL A 15 -16.09 -7.48 11.49
CA VAL A 15 -16.28 -8.27 10.26
C VAL A 15 -16.35 -7.37 9.02
N LEU A 16 -17.10 -6.26 9.09
CA LEU A 16 -17.19 -5.30 7.98
C LEU A 16 -15.84 -4.62 7.71
N ALA A 17 -15.11 -4.24 8.76
CA ALA A 17 -13.78 -3.66 8.64
C ALA A 17 -12.79 -4.65 7.98
N LEU A 18 -12.81 -5.92 8.38
CA LEU A 18 -11.96 -6.97 7.81
C LEU A 18 -12.30 -7.25 6.34
N GLY A 19 -13.59 -7.32 6.00
CA GLY A 19 -14.05 -7.50 4.62
C GLY A 19 -13.65 -6.33 3.72
N GLY A 20 -13.82 -5.10 4.21
CA GLY A 20 -13.38 -3.89 3.51
C GLY A 20 -11.86 -3.82 3.33
N TYR A 21 -11.10 -4.23 4.35
CA TYR A 21 -9.64 -4.29 4.30
C TYR A 21 -9.13 -5.26 3.23
N ARG A 22 -9.61 -6.51 3.22
CA ARG A 22 -9.19 -7.51 2.21
C ARG A 22 -9.50 -7.06 0.78
N ARG A 23 -10.63 -6.39 0.58
CA ARG A 23 -11.00 -5.82 -0.73
C ARG A 23 -10.03 -4.72 -1.17
N ARG A 24 -9.61 -3.85 -0.24
CA ARG A 24 -8.60 -2.80 -0.52
C ARG A 24 -7.24 -3.39 -0.84
N VAL A 25 -6.79 -4.41 -0.11
CA VAL A 25 -5.49 -5.07 -0.38
C VAL A 25 -5.48 -5.67 -1.78
N ARG A 26 -6.49 -6.48 -2.14
CA ARG A 26 -6.61 -7.05 -3.49
C ARG A 26 -6.71 -5.98 -4.58
N GLY A 27 -7.50 -4.93 -4.33
CA GLY A 27 -7.62 -3.79 -5.22
C GLY A 27 -6.29 -3.05 -5.41
N GLY A 28 -5.52 -2.88 -4.33
CA GLY A 28 -4.17 -2.30 -4.37
C GLY A 28 -3.20 -3.16 -5.16
N THR A 29 -3.21 -4.47 -4.98
CA THR A 29 -2.35 -5.40 -5.74
C THR A 29 -2.66 -5.33 -7.24
N TYR A 30 -3.94 -5.29 -7.61
CA TYR A 30 -4.34 -5.09 -9.01
C TYR A 30 -3.91 -3.72 -9.55
N ALA A 31 -4.09 -2.67 -8.76
CA ALA A 31 -3.68 -1.32 -9.13
C ALA A 31 -2.16 -1.22 -9.37
N LEU A 32 -1.33 -1.82 -8.50
CA LEU A 32 0.12 -1.87 -8.68
C LEU A 32 0.53 -2.67 -9.92
N LYS A 33 -0.12 -3.80 -10.20
CA LYS A 33 0.14 -4.57 -11.43
C LYS A 33 -0.14 -3.73 -12.67
N LYS A 34 -1.30 -3.06 -12.71
CA LYS A 34 -1.66 -2.16 -13.81
C LYS A 34 -0.68 -0.98 -13.91
N LEU A 35 -0.22 -0.46 -12.78
CA LEU A 35 0.79 0.59 -12.72
C LEU A 35 2.10 0.11 -13.35
N ALA A 36 2.61 -1.07 -12.97
CA ALA A 36 3.81 -1.69 -13.53
C ALA A 36 3.70 -1.84 -15.06
N GLU A 37 2.55 -2.31 -15.55
CA GLU A 37 2.32 -2.42 -17.00
C GLU A 37 2.34 -1.07 -17.71
N ASN A 38 1.75 -0.03 -17.11
CA ASN A 38 1.73 1.31 -17.70
C ASN A 38 3.14 1.92 -17.73
N ILE A 39 3.93 1.71 -16.68
CA ILE A 39 5.34 2.12 -16.59
C ILE A 39 6.15 1.41 -17.67
N ALA A 40 6.04 0.08 -17.78
CA ALA A 40 6.76 -0.72 -18.79
C ALA A 40 6.40 -0.32 -20.24
N LYS A 41 5.18 0.16 -20.47
CA LYS A 41 4.72 0.66 -21.78
C LYS A 41 5.05 2.15 -22.02
N GLY A 42 5.73 2.81 -21.08
CA GLY A 42 6.06 4.25 -21.17
C GLY A 42 4.84 5.18 -21.17
N ARG A 43 3.68 4.69 -20.68
CA ARG A 43 2.40 5.43 -20.67
C ARG A 43 2.21 6.31 -19.45
N LEU A 44 3.10 6.21 -18.48
CA LEU A 44 3.04 6.92 -17.22
C LEU A 44 4.41 7.48 -16.87
N GLN A 45 4.47 8.73 -16.47
CA GLN A 45 5.72 9.36 -16.04
C GLN A 45 6.18 8.74 -14.72
N PRO A 46 7.50 8.55 -14.51
CA PRO A 46 8.05 7.99 -13.28
C PRO A 46 7.55 8.69 -12.00
N ARG A 47 7.43 10.02 -12.03
CA ARG A 47 6.92 10.80 -10.89
C ARG A 47 5.47 10.50 -10.57
N ASP A 48 4.60 10.46 -11.57
CA ASP A 48 3.18 10.16 -11.38
C ASP A 48 2.99 8.75 -10.83
N ALA A 49 3.82 7.81 -11.31
CA ALA A 49 3.88 6.46 -10.77
C ALA A 49 4.25 6.44 -9.28
N CYS A 50 5.27 7.20 -8.83
CA CYS A 50 5.60 7.30 -7.41
C CYS A 50 4.40 7.81 -6.57
N CYS A 51 3.70 8.84 -7.04
CA CYS A 51 2.52 9.37 -6.37
C CYS A 51 1.40 8.33 -6.28
N ASP A 52 1.20 7.54 -7.34
CA ASP A 52 0.22 6.46 -7.37
C ASP A 52 0.60 5.31 -6.43
N ILE A 53 1.88 4.90 -6.38
CA ILE A 53 2.35 3.89 -5.44
C ILE A 53 2.08 4.35 -4.01
N ARG A 54 2.40 5.60 -3.66
CA ARG A 54 2.14 6.16 -2.33
C ARG A 54 0.65 6.08 -1.94
N ARG A 55 -0.24 6.41 -2.87
CA ARG A 55 -1.69 6.34 -2.63
C ARG A 55 -2.16 4.90 -2.45
N ILE A 56 -1.70 3.99 -3.30
CA ILE A 56 -2.08 2.58 -3.27
C ILE A 56 -1.58 1.89 -2.00
N THR A 57 -0.40 2.25 -1.54
CA THR A 57 0.27 1.66 -0.37
C THR A 57 -0.17 2.26 0.97
N GLN A 58 -1.02 3.30 0.98
CA GLN A 58 -1.55 3.89 2.22
C GLN A 58 -2.11 2.86 3.23
N PRO A 59 -2.87 1.81 2.82
CA PRO A 59 -3.39 0.83 3.77
C PRO A 59 -2.31 0.02 4.48
N LEU A 60 -1.08 -0.07 3.92
CA LEU A 60 0.05 -0.77 4.53
C LEU A 60 0.46 -0.16 5.87
N GLN A 61 0.18 1.13 6.10
CA GLN A 61 0.50 1.81 7.34
C GLN A 61 -0.10 1.10 8.57
N VAL A 62 -1.29 0.51 8.45
CA VAL A 62 -1.94 -0.23 9.54
C VAL A 62 -1.18 -1.52 9.84
N PHE A 63 -0.75 -2.24 8.80
CA PHE A 63 0.05 -3.45 8.95
C PHE A 63 1.39 -3.15 9.64
N VAL A 64 2.11 -2.11 9.19
CA VAL A 64 3.39 -1.71 9.78
C VAL A 64 3.23 -1.26 11.22
N ALA A 65 2.14 -0.55 11.56
CA ALA A 65 1.86 -0.17 12.94
C ALA A 65 1.69 -1.39 13.87
N SER A 66 1.18 -2.51 13.36
CA SER A 66 1.04 -3.77 14.10
C SER A 66 2.30 -4.65 14.08
N HIS A 67 3.31 -4.32 13.27
CA HIS A 67 4.53 -5.12 13.10
C HIS A 67 5.78 -4.24 13.22
N PRO A 68 6.24 -3.95 14.45
CA PRO A 68 7.35 -3.03 14.71
C PRO A 68 8.64 -3.38 13.96
N GLN A 69 8.91 -4.66 13.70
CA GLN A 69 10.08 -5.12 12.96
C GLN A 69 10.14 -4.62 11.51
N HIS A 70 9.03 -4.10 10.98
CA HIS A 70 8.93 -3.59 9.62
C HIS A 70 8.94 -2.05 9.55
N GLN A 71 9.03 -1.34 10.69
CA GLN A 71 8.93 0.11 10.73
C GLN A 71 10.09 0.80 10.01
N ASP A 72 11.33 0.34 10.22
CA ASP A 72 12.51 0.95 9.59
C ASP A 72 12.53 0.75 8.07
N ASP A 73 12.17 -0.46 7.60
CA ASP A 73 12.05 -0.75 6.18
C ASP A 73 10.93 0.09 5.53
N TRP A 74 9.80 0.24 6.23
CA TRP A 74 8.69 1.06 5.76
C TRP A 74 9.03 2.55 5.69
N GLN A 75 9.78 3.06 6.68
CA GLN A 75 10.23 4.45 6.68
C GLN A 75 11.15 4.71 5.49
N ARG A 76 12.15 3.85 5.24
CA ARG A 76 13.03 3.94 4.07
C ARG A 76 12.26 3.91 2.76
N PHE A 77 11.31 2.99 2.62
CA PHE A 77 10.44 2.92 1.45
C PHE A 77 9.62 4.20 1.25
N ARG A 78 9.06 4.77 2.33
CA ARG A 78 8.30 6.02 2.28
C ARG A 78 9.18 7.21 1.90
N GLU A 79 10.40 7.27 2.40
CA GLU A 79 11.36 8.33 2.04
C GLU A 79 11.68 8.28 0.55
N GLN A 80 12.01 7.10 0.01
CA GLN A 80 12.26 6.91 -1.43
C GLN A 80 11.03 7.31 -2.28
N LEU A 81 9.82 6.96 -1.82
CA LEU A 81 8.60 7.39 -2.50
C LEU A 81 8.44 8.90 -2.49
N LEU A 82 8.64 9.55 -1.34
CA LEU A 82 8.49 11.00 -1.22
C LEU A 82 9.54 11.74 -2.04
N GLU A 83 10.78 11.27 -2.02
CA GLU A 83 11.86 11.76 -2.87
C GLU A 83 11.48 11.65 -4.35
N GLY A 84 11.06 10.48 -4.81
CA GLY A 84 10.62 10.28 -6.21
C GLY A 84 9.38 11.10 -6.59
N CYS A 85 8.49 11.41 -5.63
CA CYS A 85 7.32 12.26 -5.87
C CYS A 85 7.67 13.76 -5.98
N PHE A 86 8.61 14.24 -5.16
CA PHE A 86 8.78 15.67 -4.88
C PHE A 86 10.17 16.24 -5.18
N SER A 87 11.17 15.40 -5.48
CA SER A 87 12.51 15.85 -5.90
C SER A 87 12.41 16.72 -7.16
N PRO A 88 13.26 17.73 -7.40
CA PRO A 88 13.27 18.49 -8.65
C PRO A 88 13.51 17.60 -9.87
N ASP A 89 14.39 16.60 -9.74
CA ASP A 89 14.69 15.64 -10.79
C ASP A 89 13.75 14.44 -10.71
N PRO A 90 13.19 13.96 -11.85
CA PRO A 90 12.34 12.77 -11.84
C PRO A 90 13.18 11.52 -11.50
N PRO A 91 12.62 10.58 -10.72
CA PRO A 91 13.31 9.33 -10.40
C PRO A 91 13.53 8.49 -11.66
N ALA A 92 14.58 7.67 -11.63
CA ALA A 92 14.86 6.76 -12.73
C ALA A 92 13.75 5.71 -12.86
N LEU A 93 13.49 5.25 -14.09
CA LEU A 93 12.45 4.25 -14.35
C LEU A 93 12.66 2.96 -13.52
N GLU A 94 13.92 2.53 -13.40
CA GLU A 94 14.31 1.33 -12.64
C GLU A 94 14.00 1.48 -11.14
N GLU A 95 14.22 2.67 -10.57
CA GLU A 95 13.88 2.96 -9.17
C GLU A 95 12.38 2.83 -8.94
N VAL A 96 11.56 3.39 -9.83
CA VAL A 96 10.10 3.31 -9.73
C VAL A 96 9.63 1.86 -9.87
N GLN A 97 10.21 1.08 -10.80
CA GLN A 97 9.89 -0.35 -10.93
C GLN A 97 10.25 -1.14 -9.66
N HIS A 98 11.39 -0.82 -9.03
CA HIS A 98 11.80 -1.41 -7.77
C HIS A 98 10.84 -1.04 -6.63
N LEU A 99 10.37 0.21 -6.57
CA LEU A 99 9.36 0.65 -5.60
C LEU A 99 8.02 -0.06 -5.80
N VAL A 100 7.59 -0.29 -7.05
CA VAL A 100 6.39 -1.09 -7.32
C VAL A 100 6.55 -2.53 -6.83
N ALA A 101 7.70 -3.16 -7.08
CA ALA A 101 7.99 -4.52 -6.63
C ALA A 101 7.94 -4.62 -5.09
N GLN A 102 8.60 -3.70 -4.39
CA GLN A 102 8.54 -3.63 -2.92
C GLN A 102 7.09 -3.46 -2.43
N ALA A 103 6.33 -2.52 -3.01
CA ALA A 103 4.94 -2.28 -2.65
C ALA A 103 4.05 -3.52 -2.82
N MET A 104 4.28 -4.32 -3.87
CA MET A 104 3.57 -5.58 -4.09
C MET A 104 3.89 -6.63 -3.02
N GLU A 105 5.16 -6.77 -2.63
CA GLU A 105 5.55 -7.72 -1.57
C GLU A 105 4.91 -7.35 -0.22
N TRP A 106 4.85 -6.06 0.13
CA TRP A 106 4.15 -5.62 1.33
C TRP A 106 2.64 -5.91 1.29
N LEU A 107 1.97 -5.66 0.16
CA LEU A 107 0.54 -5.97 0.02
C LEU A 107 0.29 -7.48 0.11
N LYS A 108 1.16 -8.29 -0.48
CA LYS A 108 1.10 -9.74 -0.40
C LYS A 108 1.34 -10.24 1.03
N ALA A 109 2.23 -9.59 1.79
CA ALA A 109 2.40 -9.88 3.20
C ALA A 109 1.07 -9.66 3.94
N MET A 110 0.39 -8.53 3.72
CA MET A 110 -0.92 -8.24 4.33
C MET A 110 -2.03 -9.23 3.97
N GLU A 111 -2.02 -9.85 2.79
CA GLU A 111 -3.01 -10.88 2.45
C GLU A 111 -2.87 -12.15 3.30
N ARG A 112 -1.70 -12.40 3.89
CA ARG A 112 -1.43 -13.57 4.72
C ARG A 112 -1.90 -13.41 6.18
N TYR A 113 -2.22 -12.19 6.60
CA TYR A 113 -2.72 -11.87 7.94
C TYR A 113 -4.24 -11.69 7.92
#